data_AF-A0A8J7G3L7-F1
#
_entry.id   AF-A0A8J7G3L7-F1
#
_cell.length_a   1.000
_cell.length_b   1.000
_cell.length_c   1.000
_cell.angle_alpha   90.00
_cell.angle_beta   90.00
_cell.angle_gamma   90.00
#
_symmetry.space_group_name_H-M   'P 1'
#
loop_
_entity.id
_entity.type
_entity.pdbx_description
1 polymer ?
#
loop_
_entity_poly.entity_id
_entity_poly.type
_entity_poly.pdbx_seq_one_letter_code
_entity_poly.pdbx_strand_id
1 'polypeptide(L)'
;MARYTSLFTVSVSFDRLRQMLTDILRSCRMDVIYSTEDYLVAREVPGGVSFAKLVTVEVLIDRFASPEAEVRMSFVVKNEELPLQSNNHCRDMFNLVNRAVVENRQWHLINSAAS
;
A
#
# COMPACT_ATOMS: atom_id res chain seq x y z
N MET A 1 -11.89 13.42 5.18
CA MET A 1 -10.87 12.57 4.54
C MET A 1 -10.80 11.25 5.28
N ALA A 2 -11.19 10.17 4.63
CA ALA A 2 -10.99 8.82 5.12
C ALA A 2 -9.50 8.52 5.00
N ARG A 3 -8.93 7.91 6.05
CA ARG A 3 -7.53 7.54 6.12
C ARG A 3 -7.40 6.26 6.91
N TYR A 4 -6.73 5.28 6.33
CA TYR A 4 -6.43 4.00 6.94
C TYR A 4 -4.94 3.72 6.82
N THR A 5 -4.36 3.09 7.83
CA THR A 5 -2.93 2.82 7.86
C THR A 5 -2.64 1.37 8.15
N SER A 6 -1.61 0.86 7.51
CA SER A 6 -1.07 -0.46 7.83
C SER A 6 0.45 -0.44 7.86
N LEU A 7 1.00 -1.30 8.68
CA LEU A 7 2.42 -1.50 8.86
C LEU A 7 2.73 -2.95 8.53
N PHE A 8 3.70 -3.16 7.65
CA PHE A 8 4.16 -4.49 7.27
C PHE A 8 5.65 -4.60 7.48
N THR A 9 6.10 -5.74 7.97
CA THR A 9 7.51 -6.13 7.95
C THR A 9 7.64 -7.36 7.08
N VAL A 10 8.49 -7.30 6.07
CA VAL A 10 8.72 -8.39 5.12
C VAL A 10 10.23 -8.65 4.97
N SER A 11 10.61 -9.89 4.70
CA SER A 11 11.95 -10.22 4.21
C SER A 11 11.91 -10.35 2.69
N VAL A 12 12.69 -9.51 2.01
CA VAL A 12 12.83 -9.49 0.55
C VAL A 12 14.09 -8.72 0.16
N SER A 13 14.74 -9.12 -0.93
CA SER A 13 15.84 -8.34 -1.49
C SER A 13 15.34 -6.95 -1.90
N PHE A 14 16.02 -5.91 -1.43
CA PHE A 14 15.62 -4.52 -1.70
C PHE A 14 15.50 -4.20 -3.20
N ASP A 15 16.37 -4.77 -4.02
CA ASP A 15 16.36 -4.60 -5.49
C ASP A 15 15.04 -5.06 -6.13
N ARG A 16 14.35 -6.03 -5.52
CA ARG A 16 13.08 -6.57 -6.01
C ARG A 16 11.86 -5.96 -5.32
N LEU A 17 12.04 -5.40 -4.12
CA LEU A 17 10.94 -4.83 -3.33
C LEU A 17 10.12 -3.83 -4.13
N ARG A 18 10.78 -2.87 -4.79
CA ARG A 18 10.10 -1.78 -5.51
C ARG A 18 9.27 -2.29 -6.68
N GLN A 19 9.84 -3.21 -7.46
CA GLN A 19 9.14 -3.81 -8.58
C GLN A 19 7.93 -4.62 -8.08
N MET A 20 8.11 -5.44 -7.06
CA MET A 20 7.04 -6.22 -6.45
C MET A 20 5.93 -5.34 -5.88
N LEU A 21 6.28 -4.29 -5.15
CA LEU A 21 5.31 -3.34 -4.59
C LEU A 21 4.52 -2.64 -5.70
N THR A 22 5.19 -2.24 -6.78
CA THR A 22 4.53 -1.66 -7.97
C THR A 22 3.53 -2.64 -8.58
N ASP A 23 3.91 -3.92 -8.72
CA ASP A 23 3.04 -4.94 -9.31
C ASP A 23 1.83 -5.27 -8.41
N ILE A 24 2.02 -5.29 -7.09
CA ILE A 24 0.93 -5.41 -6.11
C ILE A 24 -0.05 -4.25 -6.28
N LEU A 25 0.43 -3.01 -6.27
CA LEU A 25 -0.45 -1.82 -6.36
C LEU A 25 -1.19 -1.77 -7.70
N ARG A 26 -0.54 -2.18 -8.80
CA ARG A 26 -1.18 -2.34 -10.11
C ARG A 26 -2.27 -3.41 -10.11
N SER A 27 -2.06 -4.54 -9.44
CA SER A 27 -3.09 -5.58 -9.28
C SER A 27 -4.33 -5.05 -8.52
N CYS A 28 -4.15 -4.03 -7.70
CA CYS A 28 -5.22 -3.32 -7.01
C CYS A 28 -5.84 -2.17 -7.81
N ARG A 29 -5.62 -2.10 -9.15
CA ARG A 29 -6.08 -1.02 -10.02
C ARG A 29 -5.52 0.36 -9.63
N MET A 30 -4.24 0.40 -9.26
CA MET A 30 -3.55 1.66 -8.96
C MET A 30 -2.33 1.85 -9.83
N ASP A 31 -2.12 3.09 -10.26
CA ASP A 31 -0.94 3.52 -10.99
C ASP A 31 0.03 4.23 -10.05
N VAL A 32 1.30 3.82 -10.10
CA VAL A 32 2.38 4.51 -9.38
C VAL A 32 2.67 5.83 -10.09
N ILE A 33 2.40 6.94 -9.40
CA ILE A 33 2.55 8.31 -9.93
C ILE A 33 3.83 8.99 -9.43
N TYR A 34 4.44 8.46 -8.36
CA TYR A 34 5.70 8.96 -7.81
C TYR A 34 6.44 7.84 -7.09
N SER A 35 7.76 7.76 -7.23
CA SER A 35 8.56 6.77 -6.52
C SER A 35 10.02 7.22 -6.36
N THR A 36 10.48 7.18 -5.11
CA THR A 36 11.89 7.29 -4.69
C THR A 36 12.37 5.94 -4.14
N GLU A 37 13.56 5.94 -3.55
CA GLU A 37 14.14 4.75 -2.92
C GLU A 37 13.35 4.28 -1.68
N ASP A 38 12.87 5.23 -0.89
CA ASP A 38 12.24 5.03 0.42
C ASP A 38 10.75 5.40 0.45
N TYR A 39 10.19 5.86 -0.68
CA TYR A 39 8.82 6.33 -0.73
C TYR A 39 8.15 6.06 -2.08
N LEU A 40 6.87 5.73 -2.06
CA LEU A 40 6.07 5.48 -3.25
C LEU A 40 4.67 6.05 -3.08
N VAL A 41 4.15 6.66 -4.13
CA VAL A 41 2.76 7.11 -4.21
C VAL A 41 2.09 6.46 -5.41
N ALA A 42 0.97 5.79 -5.16
CA ALA A 42 0.08 5.28 -6.17
C ALA A 42 -1.31 5.91 -6.06
N ARG A 43 -1.99 6.04 -7.19
CA ARG A 43 -3.36 6.54 -7.28
C ARG A 43 -4.23 5.54 -8.01
N GLU A 44 -5.44 5.37 -7.54
CA GLU A 44 -6.44 4.55 -8.20
C GLU A 44 -6.69 5.01 -9.65
N VAL A 45 -6.76 4.04 -10.56
CA VAL A 45 -7.07 4.29 -11.97
C VAL A 45 -8.50 4.82 -12.10
N PRO A 46 -8.71 5.98 -12.74
CA PRO A 46 -10.05 6.56 -12.90
C PRO A 46 -11.00 5.66 -13.70
N GLY A 47 -12.32 5.82 -13.48
CA GLY A 47 -13.38 5.16 -14.25
C GLY A 47 -14.29 4.24 -13.44
N GLY A 48 -13.89 3.84 -12.23
CA GLY A 48 -14.71 3.03 -11.33
C GLY A 48 -15.56 3.81 -10.31
N VAL A 49 -15.15 5.03 -9.97
CA VAL A 49 -15.78 5.90 -8.97
C VAL A 49 -15.69 7.37 -9.38
N SER A 50 -16.40 8.25 -8.66
CA SER A 50 -16.27 9.70 -8.86
C SER A 50 -14.87 10.18 -8.49
N PHE A 51 -14.42 11.27 -9.10
CA PHE A 51 -13.05 11.77 -8.91
C PHE A 51 -12.69 12.07 -7.45
N ALA A 52 -13.66 12.57 -6.67
CA ALA A 52 -13.49 12.82 -5.24
C ALA A 52 -13.28 11.55 -4.40
N LYS A 53 -13.66 10.37 -4.92
CA LYS A 53 -13.50 9.08 -4.25
C LYS A 53 -12.20 8.37 -4.62
N LEU A 54 -11.45 8.86 -5.61
CA LEU A 54 -10.20 8.22 -6.03
C LEU A 54 -9.23 8.10 -4.86
N VAL A 55 -8.77 6.87 -4.63
CA VAL A 55 -7.89 6.57 -3.52
C VAL A 55 -6.44 6.86 -3.90
N THR A 56 -5.71 7.47 -2.97
CA THR A 56 -4.25 7.61 -3.03
C THR A 56 -3.64 6.73 -1.94
N VAL A 57 -2.62 5.96 -2.33
CA VAL A 57 -1.83 5.13 -1.44
C VAL A 57 -0.41 5.64 -1.39
N GLU A 58 0.04 5.96 -0.20
CA GLU A 58 1.42 6.37 0.08
C GLU A 58 2.09 5.23 0.85
N VAL A 59 3.28 4.84 0.43
CA VAL A 59 4.07 3.78 1.06
C VAL A 59 5.42 4.35 1.45
N LEU A 60 5.71 4.38 2.75
CA LEU A 60 7.03 4.69 3.29
C LEU A 60 7.78 3.39 3.54
N ILE A 61 9.03 3.31 3.11
CA ILE A 61 9.87 2.11 3.15
C ILE A 61 11.08 2.40 4.06
N ASP A 62 11.08 1.77 5.24
CA ASP A 62 12.18 1.81 6.20
C ASP A 62 13.05 0.56 6.04
N ARG A 63 14.36 0.77 5.86
CA ARG A 63 15.35 -0.30 5.83
C ARG A 63 15.97 -0.50 7.20
N PHE A 64 16.10 -1.75 7.62
CA PHE A 64 16.93 -2.11 8.76
C PHE A 64 18.26 -2.68 8.28
N ALA A 65 19.35 -2.32 8.96
CA ALA A 65 20.63 -3.01 8.81
C ALA A 65 20.54 -4.37 9.51
N SER A 66 19.80 -5.32 8.92
CA SER A 66 19.61 -6.68 9.40
C SER A 66 20.25 -7.67 8.43
N PRO A 67 20.87 -8.76 8.92
CA PRO A 67 21.36 -9.84 8.05
C PRO A 67 20.27 -10.48 7.19
N GLU A 68 18.99 -10.36 7.59
CA GLU A 68 17.85 -11.04 6.96
C GLU A 68 17.11 -10.18 5.90
N ALA A 69 17.66 -9.01 5.56
CA ALA A 69 17.05 -8.05 4.62
C ALA A 69 15.59 -7.71 4.97
N GLU A 70 15.33 -7.48 6.25
CA GLU A 70 14.02 -7.03 6.71
C GLU A 70 13.74 -5.60 6.27
N VAL A 71 12.57 -5.40 5.68
CA VAL A 71 12.08 -4.10 5.27
C VAL A 71 10.73 -3.86 5.92
N ARG A 72 10.57 -2.68 6.52
CA ARG A 72 9.30 -2.24 7.06
C ARG A 72 8.64 -1.23 6.14
N MET A 73 7.36 -1.43 5.87
CA MET A 73 6.56 -0.59 5.00
C MET A 73 5.38 -0.04 5.77
N SER A 74 5.23 1.28 5.76
CA SER A 74 4.05 1.97 6.29
C SER A 74 3.17 2.43 5.13
N PHE A 75 1.96 1.90 5.05
CA PHE A 75 0.96 2.26 4.05
C PHE A 75 0.00 3.28 4.64
N VAL A 76 -0.33 4.31 3.85
CA VAL A 76 -1.37 5.29 4.13
C VAL A 76 -2.31 5.29 2.94
N VAL A 77 -3.54 4.83 3.16
CA VAL A 77 -4.61 4.78 2.15
C VAL A 77 -5.61 5.87 2.47
N LYS A 78 -5.83 6.82 1.55
CA LYS A 78 -6.68 7.99 1.79
C LYS A 78 -7.44 8.46 0.56
N ASN A 79 -8.60 9.09 0.78
CA ASN A 79 -9.35 9.84 -0.23
C ASN A 79 -10.21 10.94 0.43
N GLU A 80 -10.91 11.74 -0.38
CA GLU A 80 -11.70 12.87 0.12
C GLU A 80 -13.04 12.48 0.77
N GLU A 81 -13.34 11.18 0.93
CA GLU A 81 -14.57 10.76 1.62
C GLU A 81 -14.54 11.14 3.11
N LEU A 82 -15.71 11.22 3.74
CA LEU A 82 -15.82 11.47 5.17
C LEU A 82 -15.70 10.13 5.94
N PRO A 83 -14.87 10.06 7.00
CA PRO A 83 -14.60 8.82 7.73
C PRO A 83 -15.81 8.28 8.52
N LEU A 84 -16.89 9.06 8.65
CA LEU A 84 -18.09 8.70 9.42
C LEU A 84 -18.96 7.62 8.75
N GLN A 85 -18.66 7.24 7.51
CA GLN A 85 -19.29 6.10 6.84
C GLN A 85 -18.41 4.87 6.98
N SER A 86 -18.87 3.88 7.75
CA SER A 86 -18.16 2.61 7.96
C SER A 86 -18.01 1.78 6.68
N ASN A 87 -18.91 1.96 5.72
CA ASN A 87 -18.84 1.42 4.36
C ASN A 87 -18.50 2.56 3.39
N ASN A 88 -17.21 2.78 3.14
CA ASN A 88 -16.73 3.75 2.15
C ASN A 88 -15.70 3.11 1.23
N HIS A 89 -15.58 3.66 0.02
CA HIS A 89 -14.72 3.11 -1.04
C HIS A 89 -13.25 3.11 -0.62
N CYS A 90 -12.80 4.09 0.16
CA CYS A 90 -11.45 4.10 0.71
C CYS A 90 -11.15 2.88 1.59
N ARG A 91 -12.13 2.40 2.38
CA ARG A 91 -11.99 1.21 3.22
C ARG A 91 -11.95 -0.07 2.38
N ASP A 92 -12.75 -0.15 1.32
CA ASP A 92 -12.71 -1.29 0.40
C ASP A 92 -11.36 -1.40 -0.30
N MET A 93 -10.84 -0.27 -0.79
CA MET A 93 -9.50 -0.21 -1.39
C MET A 93 -8.39 -0.50 -0.38
N PHE A 94 -8.52 -0.02 0.86
CA PHE A 94 -7.59 -0.39 1.94
C PHE A 94 -7.58 -1.90 2.16
N ASN A 95 -8.75 -2.54 2.28
CA ASN A 95 -8.83 -3.99 2.46
C ASN A 95 -8.24 -4.76 1.27
N LEU A 96 -8.48 -4.30 0.04
CA LEU A 96 -7.92 -4.88 -1.18
C LEU A 96 -6.38 -4.80 -1.18
N VAL A 97 -5.81 -3.63 -0.90
CA VAL A 97 -4.36 -3.42 -0.87
C VAL A 97 -3.70 -4.26 0.23
N ASN A 98 -4.26 -4.27 1.45
CA ASN A 98 -3.72 -5.09 2.53
C ASN A 98 -3.73 -6.57 2.19
N ARG A 99 -4.84 -7.06 1.62
CA ARG A 99 -4.93 -8.46 1.19
C ARG A 99 -3.87 -8.79 0.15
N ALA A 100 -3.71 -7.95 -0.87
CA ALA A 100 -2.71 -8.18 -1.92
C ALA A 100 -1.27 -8.17 -1.39
N VAL A 101 -0.97 -7.35 -0.38
CA VAL A 101 0.33 -7.35 0.32
C VAL A 101 0.55 -8.64 1.12
N VAL A 102 -0.45 -9.05 1.90
CA VAL A 102 -0.37 -10.24 2.78
C VAL A 102 -0.32 -11.54 1.98
N GLU A 103 -1.08 -11.64 0.90
CA GLU A 103 -1.18 -12.85 0.06
C GLU A 103 -0.04 -12.95 -0.96
N ASN A 104 0.84 -11.94 -1.07
CA ASN A 104 1.96 -11.99 -1.99
C ASN A 104 2.99 -13.04 -1.54
N ARG A 105 3.14 -14.08 -2.35
CA ARG A 105 4.06 -15.21 -2.12
C ARG A 105 5.52 -14.94 -2.49
N GLN A 106 5.81 -13.78 -3.09
CA GLN A 106 7.15 -13.42 -3.56
C GLN A 106 8.01 -12.80 -2.45
N TRP A 107 7.44 -12.48 -1.29
CA TRP A 107 8.18 -12.11 -0.08
C TRP A 107 7.72 -12.94 1.12
N HIS A 108 8.52 -12.93 2.19
CA HIS A 108 8.13 -13.55 3.45
C HIS A 108 7.56 -12.48 4.38
N LEU A 109 6.26 -12.54 4.68
CA LEU A 109 5.62 -11.65 5.64
C LEU A 109 6.02 -12.05 7.07
N ILE A 110 6.66 -11.13 7.79
CA ILE A 110 7.12 -11.32 9.17
C ILE A 110 6.07 -10.82 10.16
N ASN A 111 5.55 -9.60 9.94
CA ASN A 111 4.54 -8.99 10.80
C ASN A 111 3.63 -8.04 10.01
N SER A 112 2.39 -7.88 10.47
CA SER A 112 1.42 -6.94 9.90
C SER A 112 0.54 -6.34 11.00
N ALA A 113 0.31 -5.03 10.96
CA ALA A 113 -0.67 -4.32 11.78
C ALA A 113 -1.51 -3.38 10.90
N ALA A 114 -2.80 -3.24 11.19
CA ALA A 114 -3.72 -2.40 10.43
C ALA A 114 -4.66 -1.63 11.37
N SER A 115 -4.95 -0.37 11.05
CA SER A 115 -5.81 0.54 11.84
C SER A 115 -6.65 1.45 10.94
#